data_AF-A0A936AHP1-F1
#
_entry.id   AF-A0A936AHP1-F1
#
_cell.length_a   1.000
_cell.length_b   1.000
_cell.length_c   1.000
_cell.angle_alpha   90.00
_cell.angle_beta   90.00
_cell.angle_gamma   90.00
#
_symmetry.space_group_name_H-M   'P 1'
#
loop_
_entity.id
_entity.type
_entity.pdbx_description
1 polymer ?
#
loop_
_entity_poly.entity_id
_entity_poly.type
_entity_poly.pdbx_seq_one_letter_code
_entity_poly.pdbx_strand_id
1 'polypeptide(L)'
;MNLVEGQFDLLDFDKLFPKYHLLQKFNLKNGTSFSLTGKLFGKLNNLKGSNINFNYSNQFNFTGNVGSRNLFIRDKLVLNLKIDQLLTTAPFLRQLFERYNIPASYDRFGRIKMNGQFDGYLNDFVAYGSFNTDLGVIRSDIKVNFSSSQNHEAIYSGGISTSNLDLGVLLQKKEFGILNSDIKIIDGKGLSANNLSANIDGKLNEFVYRDYHYTGIAVTGFFKKSMLQGSIKMKDENADVDMTGSFTRFEDIDDISIEGDIKKLNLHALNLLDDETSYSGKVKMNVRLAKNKNLSGNLNITNSNISINGDKLYLRNFTFNSTDQAGKNRIELFSDFADFQFEGKFQLAKVIGDLKSLIVSKYPILDSLLHMKGKSQYPSLVGSGSLYIKDSRSLSKIIKLPFEMDFSDFDFSVNSNTRDFELHSNRFDLKYKSLKFDKFSLVIGSQKNLSTVITSDYINFNGIRRTGNFKCVGNLFDSTGKISFLLFDTLNTKVLANINSNINYSQDRFALQVLNKDLFLIILVG
;
A
#
# COMPACT_ATOMS: atom_id res chain seq x y z
N MET A 1 -60.01 1.36 14.91
CA MET A 1 -60.40 1.00 13.53
C MET A 1 -59.67 -0.29 13.17
N ASN A 2 -60.40 -1.37 12.91
CA ASN A 2 -59.80 -2.58 12.33
C ASN A 2 -59.71 -2.35 10.83
N LEU A 3 -58.50 -2.24 10.29
CA LEU A 3 -58.29 -2.23 8.85
C LEU A 3 -58.23 -3.68 8.39
N VAL A 4 -59.38 -4.18 7.95
CA VAL A 4 -59.54 -5.57 7.51
C VAL A 4 -58.76 -5.79 6.21
N GLU A 5 -58.87 -4.85 5.26
CA GLU A 5 -58.02 -4.72 4.08
C GLU A 5 -58.32 -3.40 3.38
N GLY A 6 -57.30 -2.60 3.08
CA GLY A 6 -57.46 -1.38 2.29
C GLY A 6 -56.40 -1.34 1.19
N GLN A 7 -56.84 -1.47 -0.07
CA GLN A 7 -56.04 -1.13 -1.24
C GLN A 7 -56.31 0.33 -1.58
N PHE A 8 -55.24 1.13 -1.64
CA PHE A 8 -55.33 2.54 -1.95
C PHE A 8 -54.39 2.84 -3.11
N ASP A 9 -54.90 3.54 -4.11
CA ASP A 9 -54.05 4.20 -5.10
C ASP A 9 -53.36 5.39 -4.42
N LEU A 10 -52.05 5.52 -4.60
CA LEU A 10 -51.30 6.61 -3.97
C LEU A 10 -51.77 7.99 -4.44
N LEU A 11 -52.26 8.12 -5.67
CA LEU A 11 -52.83 9.36 -6.21
C LEU A 11 -54.11 9.73 -5.46
N ASP A 12 -54.97 8.76 -5.17
CA ASP A 12 -56.22 9.01 -4.46
C ASP A 12 -55.97 9.31 -2.98
N PHE A 13 -54.97 8.68 -2.37
CA PHE A 13 -54.54 9.02 -1.01
C PHE A 13 -53.96 10.44 -0.93
N ASP A 14 -53.11 10.84 -1.90
CA ASP A 14 -52.57 12.20 -1.96
C ASP A 14 -53.69 13.25 -2.21
N LYS A 15 -54.72 12.92 -2.99
CA LYS A 15 -55.92 13.78 -3.15
C LYS A 15 -56.71 13.94 -1.85
N LEU A 16 -56.80 12.90 -1.02
CA LEU A 16 -57.47 12.94 0.28
C LEU A 16 -56.66 13.72 1.32
N PHE A 17 -55.34 13.74 1.18
CA PHE A 17 -54.40 14.38 2.10
C PHE A 17 -53.45 15.36 1.38
N PRO A 18 -54.00 16.36 0.64
CA PRO A 18 -53.22 17.17 -0.31
C PRO A 18 -52.15 18.02 0.37
N LYS A 19 -52.32 18.34 1.66
CA LYS A 19 -51.35 19.09 2.46
C LYS A 19 -50.00 18.38 2.62
N TYR A 20 -49.94 17.05 2.40
CA TYR A 20 -48.76 16.24 2.72
C TYR A 20 -47.90 15.88 1.51
N HIS A 21 -48.43 16.00 0.28
CA HIS A 21 -47.73 15.77 -1.00
C HIS A 21 -46.79 14.54 -0.98
N LEU A 22 -47.30 13.37 -0.56
CA LEU A 22 -46.46 12.21 -0.24
C LEU A 22 -45.75 11.65 -1.48
N LEU A 23 -46.40 11.67 -2.65
CA LEU A 23 -45.79 11.25 -3.92
C LEU A 23 -44.53 12.05 -4.21
N GLN A 24 -44.63 13.37 -4.13
CA GLN A 24 -43.53 14.29 -4.43
C GLN A 24 -42.45 14.23 -3.34
N LYS A 25 -42.86 14.11 -2.07
CA LYS A 25 -41.97 14.11 -0.91
C LYS A 25 -41.12 12.85 -0.77
N PHE A 26 -41.63 11.70 -1.20
CA PHE A 26 -40.93 10.42 -1.16
C PHE A 26 -40.50 9.92 -2.55
N ASN A 27 -40.65 10.79 -3.57
CA ASN A 27 -40.31 10.50 -4.96
C ASN A 27 -40.93 9.17 -5.47
N LEU A 28 -42.18 8.92 -5.10
CA LEU A 28 -42.92 7.69 -5.42
C LEU A 28 -43.59 7.81 -6.79
N LYS A 29 -43.69 6.70 -7.53
CA LYS A 29 -44.25 6.71 -8.89
C LYS A 29 -45.79 6.79 -8.86
N ASN A 30 -46.35 7.65 -9.72
CA ASN A 30 -47.80 7.69 -9.97
C ASN A 30 -48.30 6.34 -10.51
N GLY A 31 -49.50 5.92 -10.10
CA GLY A 31 -50.14 4.66 -10.51
C GLY A 31 -49.64 3.42 -9.78
N THR A 32 -48.93 3.58 -8.66
CA THR A 32 -48.57 2.46 -7.78
C THR A 32 -49.55 2.35 -6.61
N SER A 33 -50.07 1.14 -6.41
CA SER A 33 -50.96 0.84 -5.29
C SER A 33 -50.17 0.49 -4.03
N PHE A 34 -50.73 0.81 -2.87
CA PHE A 34 -50.30 0.24 -1.60
C PHE A 34 -51.46 -0.49 -0.91
N SER A 35 -51.14 -1.49 -0.11
CA SER A 35 -52.09 -2.16 0.77
C SER A 35 -51.70 -1.98 2.22
N LEU A 36 -52.67 -1.72 3.09
CA LEU A 36 -52.47 -1.63 4.54
C LEU A 36 -53.51 -2.49 5.26
N THR A 37 -53.06 -3.47 6.03
CA THR A 37 -53.90 -4.25 6.95
C THR A 37 -53.38 -4.14 8.38
N GLY A 38 -54.26 -4.38 9.35
CA GLY A 38 -53.90 -4.41 10.78
C GLY A 38 -54.86 -3.64 11.67
N LYS A 39 -54.49 -3.44 12.94
CA LYS A 39 -55.33 -2.75 13.92
C LYS A 39 -54.76 -1.38 14.23
N LEU A 40 -55.51 -0.31 13.94
CA LEU A 40 -55.17 1.05 14.33
C LEU A 40 -56.06 1.52 15.49
N PHE A 41 -55.45 2.08 16.53
CA PHE A 41 -56.15 2.58 17.71
C PHE A 41 -55.46 3.81 18.30
N GLY A 42 -56.22 4.59 19.07
CA GLY A 42 -55.77 5.86 19.64
C GLY A 42 -56.20 7.08 18.82
N LYS A 43 -55.72 8.26 19.22
CA LYS A 43 -55.97 9.53 18.52
C LYS A 43 -54.93 9.70 17.43
N LEU A 44 -55.21 10.51 16.41
CA LEU A 44 -54.25 10.78 15.34
C LEU A 44 -52.92 11.36 15.85
N ASN A 45 -52.95 12.11 16.96
CA ASN A 45 -51.75 12.63 17.63
C ASN A 45 -51.03 11.64 18.56
N ASN A 46 -51.62 10.45 18.79
CA ASN A 46 -51.10 9.37 19.62
C ASN A 46 -51.63 8.04 19.05
N LEU A 47 -51.11 7.67 17.89
CA LEU A 47 -51.61 6.57 17.07
C LEU A 47 -50.79 5.32 17.35
N LYS A 48 -51.48 4.21 17.57
CA LYS A 48 -50.90 2.87 17.74
C LYS A 48 -51.43 1.94 16.65
N GLY A 49 -50.53 1.12 16.13
CA GLY A 49 -50.76 0.09 15.13
C GLY A 49 -50.24 -1.24 15.65
N SER A 50 -51.08 -2.27 15.60
CA SER A 50 -50.71 -3.65 15.94
C SER A 50 -50.94 -4.56 14.75
N ASN A 51 -49.97 -5.45 14.51
CA ASN A 51 -49.96 -6.38 13.37
C ASN A 51 -50.19 -5.64 12.06
N ILE A 52 -49.48 -4.53 11.89
CA ILE A 52 -49.52 -3.75 10.66
C ILE A 52 -48.80 -4.55 9.58
N ASN A 53 -49.45 -4.73 8.44
CA ASN A 53 -48.84 -5.21 7.21
C ASN A 53 -49.05 -4.14 6.14
N PHE A 54 -47.96 -3.51 5.74
CA PHE A 54 -47.93 -2.47 4.72
C PHE A 54 -47.14 -2.98 3.52
N ASN A 55 -47.78 -3.02 2.36
CA ASN A 55 -47.13 -3.34 1.09
C ASN A 55 -47.21 -2.13 0.18
N TYR A 56 -46.06 -1.70 -0.33
CA TYR A 56 -45.97 -0.74 -1.41
C TYR A 56 -45.33 -1.43 -2.61
N SER A 57 -46.16 -1.75 -3.61
CA SER A 57 -45.76 -2.53 -4.78
C SER A 57 -45.00 -3.82 -4.38
N ASN A 58 -44.04 -4.24 -5.20
CA ASN A 58 -43.09 -5.32 -4.92
C ASN A 58 -41.76 -4.78 -4.35
N GLN A 59 -41.71 -3.50 -3.95
CA GLN A 59 -40.47 -2.83 -3.55
C GLN A 59 -40.33 -2.68 -2.04
N PHE A 60 -41.42 -2.70 -1.28
CA PHE A 60 -41.40 -2.50 0.16
C PHE A 60 -42.55 -3.24 0.85
N ASN A 61 -42.22 -4.22 1.68
CA ASN A 61 -43.16 -4.93 2.55
C ASN A 61 -42.71 -4.76 4.00
N PHE A 62 -43.57 -4.17 4.84
CA PHE A 62 -43.33 -3.98 6.26
C PHE A 62 -44.38 -4.74 7.07
N THR A 63 -43.93 -5.52 8.04
CA THR A 63 -44.79 -6.11 9.06
C THR A 63 -44.29 -5.77 10.46
N GLY A 64 -45.18 -5.32 11.34
CA GLY A 64 -44.80 -5.04 12.72
C GLY A 64 -45.81 -4.20 13.51
N ASN A 65 -45.32 -3.64 14.61
CA ASN A 65 -46.09 -2.73 15.46
C ASN A 65 -45.53 -1.31 15.36
N VAL A 66 -46.43 -0.34 15.34
CA VAL A 66 -46.10 1.08 15.17
C VAL A 66 -46.75 1.88 16.29
N GLY A 67 -45.95 2.60 17.06
CA GLY A 67 -46.41 3.64 17.98
C GLY A 67 -45.92 4.98 17.48
N SER A 68 -46.79 5.99 17.48
CA SER A 68 -46.40 7.36 17.14
C SER A 68 -47.07 8.38 18.05
N ARG A 69 -46.36 9.47 18.33
CA ARG A 69 -46.89 10.67 18.98
C ARG A 69 -46.48 11.89 18.19
N ASN A 70 -47.38 12.85 18.03
CA ASN A 70 -47.14 14.06 17.23
C ASN A 70 -46.73 13.78 15.78
N LEU A 71 -47.42 12.84 15.12
CA LEU A 71 -47.13 12.35 13.76
C LEU A 71 -46.93 13.46 12.71
N PHE A 72 -47.58 14.61 12.89
CA PHE A 72 -47.50 15.74 11.96
C PHE A 72 -46.61 16.90 12.42
N ILE A 73 -45.97 16.79 13.59
CA ILE A 73 -45.04 17.80 14.11
C ILE A 73 -43.65 17.17 14.16
N ARG A 74 -42.87 17.36 13.09
CA ARG A 74 -41.58 16.68 12.87
C ARG A 74 -40.65 16.71 14.07
N ASP A 75 -40.47 17.88 14.69
CA ASP A 75 -39.51 18.07 15.79
C ASP A 75 -40.00 17.49 17.12
N LYS A 76 -41.28 17.13 17.21
CA LYS A 76 -41.89 16.50 18.38
C LYS A 76 -42.32 15.06 18.10
N LEU A 77 -42.03 14.55 16.92
CA LEU A 77 -42.43 13.22 16.47
C LEU A 77 -41.63 12.17 17.25
N VAL A 78 -42.35 11.36 18.03
CA VAL A 78 -41.81 10.17 18.67
C VAL A 78 -42.33 8.95 17.93
N LEU A 79 -41.44 8.03 17.59
CA LEU A 79 -41.76 6.75 16.98
C LEU A 79 -41.27 5.61 17.87
N ASN A 80 -42.12 4.59 18.02
CA ASN A 80 -41.77 3.29 18.57
C ASN A 80 -42.12 2.25 17.51
N LEU A 81 -41.13 1.72 16.80
CA LEU A 81 -41.33 0.75 15.74
C LEU A 81 -40.77 -0.58 16.22
N LYS A 82 -41.60 -1.62 16.25
CA LYS A 82 -41.15 -3.00 16.31
C LYS A 82 -41.31 -3.59 14.92
N ILE A 83 -40.20 -3.90 14.28
CA ILE A 83 -40.13 -4.38 12.90
C ILE A 83 -39.94 -5.90 12.96
N ASP A 84 -41.03 -6.64 12.78
CA ASP A 84 -40.95 -8.10 12.71
C ASP A 84 -40.32 -8.53 11.39
N GLN A 85 -40.64 -7.82 10.29
CA GLN A 85 -39.98 -7.96 9.00
C GLN A 85 -40.12 -6.68 8.17
N LEU A 86 -39.05 -6.31 7.49
CA LEU A 86 -39.05 -5.36 6.38
C LEU A 86 -38.33 -6.01 5.19
N LEU A 87 -39.00 -6.12 4.04
CA LEU A 87 -38.41 -6.52 2.77
C LEU A 87 -38.33 -5.30 1.85
N THR A 88 -37.15 -4.99 1.36
CA THR A 88 -36.89 -3.82 0.48
C THR A 88 -35.64 -4.04 -0.37
N THR A 89 -35.23 -3.05 -1.15
CA THR A 89 -33.94 -3.02 -1.84
C THR A 89 -33.15 -1.77 -1.47
N ALA A 90 -31.82 -1.86 -1.47
CA ALA A 90 -30.94 -0.73 -1.21
C ALA A 90 -31.15 0.45 -2.18
N PRO A 91 -31.33 0.24 -3.50
CA PRO A 91 -31.69 1.32 -4.42
C PRO A 91 -33.00 2.02 -4.06
N PHE A 92 -34.01 1.25 -3.62
CA PHE A 92 -35.29 1.84 -3.21
C PHE A 92 -35.16 2.64 -1.91
N LEU A 93 -34.40 2.15 -0.92
CA LEU A 93 -34.09 2.92 0.28
C LEU A 93 -33.32 4.21 -0.06
N ARG A 94 -32.36 4.16 -0.99
CA ARG A 94 -31.62 5.34 -1.45
C ARG A 94 -32.55 6.37 -2.09
N GLN A 95 -33.51 5.94 -2.91
CA GLN A 95 -34.55 6.80 -3.49
C GLN A 95 -35.43 7.44 -2.39
N LEU A 96 -35.90 6.66 -1.41
CA LEU A 96 -36.72 7.16 -0.30
C LEU A 96 -35.99 8.19 0.57
N PHE A 97 -34.66 8.06 0.69
CA PHE A 97 -33.81 8.86 1.55
C PHE A 97 -32.83 9.74 0.75
N GLU A 98 -33.18 10.10 -0.50
CA GLU A 98 -32.32 10.83 -1.44
C GLU A 98 -31.74 12.12 -0.86
N ARG A 99 -32.52 12.84 -0.03
CA ARG A 99 -32.09 14.07 0.66
C ARG A 99 -30.84 13.92 1.54
N TYR A 100 -30.48 12.70 1.92
CA TYR A 100 -29.30 12.41 2.74
C TYR A 100 -28.05 12.11 1.90
N ASN A 101 -28.12 12.24 0.57
CA ASN A 101 -27.01 12.04 -0.37
C ASN A 101 -26.28 10.70 -0.16
N ILE A 102 -27.04 9.63 0.09
CA ILE A 102 -26.49 8.29 0.25
C ILE A 102 -25.74 7.90 -1.03
N PRO A 103 -24.46 7.52 -0.95
CA PRO A 103 -23.68 7.17 -2.14
C PRO A 103 -24.27 6.00 -2.93
N ALA A 104 -24.15 6.04 -4.26
CA ALA A 104 -24.64 4.95 -5.14
C ALA A 104 -23.96 3.60 -4.87
N SER A 105 -22.81 3.59 -4.19
CA SER A 105 -22.16 2.35 -3.73
C SER A 105 -23.03 1.50 -2.82
N TYR A 106 -23.98 2.10 -2.09
CA TYR A 106 -24.88 1.37 -1.19
C TYR A 106 -25.89 0.51 -1.94
N ASP A 107 -26.15 0.78 -3.22
CA ASP A 107 -27.05 -0.05 -4.04
C ASP A 107 -26.58 -1.52 -4.11
N ARG A 108 -25.27 -1.75 -3.90
CA ARG A 108 -24.66 -3.08 -3.91
C ARG A 108 -25.14 -4.00 -2.80
N PHE A 109 -25.72 -3.48 -1.71
CA PHE A 109 -26.37 -4.31 -0.69
C PHE A 109 -27.59 -5.07 -1.25
N GLY A 110 -28.13 -4.66 -2.41
CA GLY A 110 -29.15 -5.42 -3.12
C GLY A 110 -30.46 -5.51 -2.33
N ARG A 111 -31.03 -6.71 -2.24
CA ARG A 111 -32.23 -7.00 -1.46
C ARG A 111 -31.91 -6.97 0.03
N ILE A 112 -32.81 -6.41 0.83
CA ILE A 112 -32.66 -6.27 2.27
C ILE A 112 -33.87 -6.90 2.95
N LYS A 113 -33.61 -7.91 3.79
CA LYS A 113 -34.56 -8.42 4.79
C LYS A 113 -34.10 -7.98 6.17
N MET A 114 -34.86 -7.09 6.80
CA MET A 114 -34.53 -6.50 8.08
C MET A 114 -35.55 -6.87 9.17
N ASN A 115 -35.09 -7.08 10.39
CA ASN A 115 -35.89 -7.00 11.60
C ASN A 115 -35.21 -6.06 12.58
N GLY A 116 -35.95 -5.53 13.56
CA GLY A 116 -35.37 -4.57 14.50
C GLY A 116 -36.37 -3.76 15.29
N GLN A 117 -35.84 -2.77 15.99
CA GLN A 117 -36.60 -1.85 16.82
C GLN A 117 -36.04 -0.44 16.69
N PHE A 118 -36.93 0.55 16.64
CA PHE A 118 -36.60 1.97 16.68
C PHE A 118 -37.39 2.61 17.80
N ASP A 119 -36.73 3.34 18.69
CA ASP A 119 -37.36 4.07 19.76
C ASP A 119 -36.76 5.46 19.93
N GLY A 120 -37.61 6.49 19.86
CA GLY A 120 -37.22 7.86 20.19
C GLY A 120 -37.78 8.90 19.23
N TYR A 121 -37.15 10.07 19.26
CA TYR A 121 -37.41 11.17 18.34
C TYR A 121 -36.61 10.97 17.05
N LEU A 122 -37.02 11.60 15.95
CA LEU A 122 -36.23 11.55 14.70
C LEU A 122 -34.81 12.09 14.84
N ASN A 123 -34.56 12.93 15.85
CA ASN A 123 -33.26 13.52 16.16
C ASN A 123 -32.59 12.92 17.41
N ASP A 124 -33.23 12.01 18.15
CA ASP A 124 -32.65 11.37 19.34
C ASP A 124 -33.31 10.01 19.55
N PHE A 125 -32.62 8.95 19.11
CA PHE A 125 -33.18 7.61 19.07
C PHE A 125 -32.14 6.53 19.37
N VAL A 126 -32.66 5.38 19.78
CA VAL A 126 -31.95 4.10 19.79
C VAL A 126 -32.55 3.23 18.70
N ALA A 127 -31.68 2.58 17.92
CA ALA A 127 -32.07 1.67 16.86
C ALA A 127 -31.26 0.38 16.96
N TYR A 128 -31.98 -0.74 17.07
CA TYR A 128 -31.44 -2.08 16.95
C TYR A 128 -31.95 -2.71 15.65
N GLY A 129 -31.10 -3.42 14.92
CA GLY A 129 -31.54 -4.12 13.72
C GLY A 129 -30.59 -5.19 13.22
N SER A 130 -31.14 -6.21 12.57
CA SER A 130 -30.40 -7.17 11.75
C SER A 130 -30.83 -7.02 10.30
N PHE A 131 -29.88 -6.79 9.42
CA PHE A 131 -30.06 -6.56 7.99
C PHE A 131 -29.43 -7.74 7.25
N ASN A 132 -30.25 -8.62 6.68
CA ASN A 132 -29.78 -9.66 5.76
C ASN A 132 -29.81 -9.08 4.35
N THR A 133 -28.63 -8.97 3.74
CA THR A 133 -28.44 -8.35 2.42
C THR A 133 -27.91 -9.38 1.42
N ASP A 134 -27.88 -9.03 0.13
CA ASP A 134 -27.21 -9.88 -0.88
C ASP A 134 -25.69 -9.97 -0.64
N LEU A 135 -25.11 -9.06 0.14
CA LEU A 135 -23.68 -9.06 0.50
C LEU A 135 -23.36 -9.72 1.84
N GLY A 136 -24.36 -10.18 2.61
CA GLY A 136 -24.15 -10.71 3.96
C GLY A 136 -25.03 -10.04 5.01
N VAL A 137 -24.76 -10.34 6.29
CA VAL A 137 -25.57 -9.87 7.42
C VAL A 137 -24.85 -8.74 8.16
N ILE A 138 -25.58 -7.67 8.45
CA ILE A 138 -25.12 -6.58 9.32
C ILE A 138 -26.07 -6.51 10.52
N ARG A 139 -25.52 -6.45 11.73
CA ARG A 139 -26.29 -6.19 12.95
C ARG A 139 -25.81 -4.88 13.56
N SER A 140 -26.75 -4.06 13.99
CA SER A 140 -26.45 -2.78 14.62
C SER A 140 -27.24 -2.61 15.90
N ASP A 141 -26.60 -2.07 16.93
CA ASP A 141 -27.23 -1.52 18.12
C ASP A 141 -26.63 -0.14 18.34
N ILE A 142 -27.35 0.90 17.91
CA ILE A 142 -26.83 2.27 17.84
C ILE A 142 -27.74 3.24 18.57
N LYS A 143 -27.13 4.19 19.26
CA LYS A 143 -27.76 5.42 19.73
C LYS A 143 -27.33 6.55 18.82
N VAL A 144 -28.26 7.38 18.38
CA VAL A 144 -28.01 8.53 17.51
C VAL A 144 -28.71 9.76 18.07
N ASN A 145 -27.98 10.87 18.14
CA ASN A 145 -28.50 12.18 18.48
C ASN A 145 -28.04 13.20 17.43
N PHE A 146 -28.97 13.88 16.77
CA PHE A 146 -28.69 14.98 15.87
C PHE A 146 -28.71 16.28 16.67
N SER A 147 -27.53 16.87 16.87
CA SER A 147 -27.36 18.12 17.62
C SER A 147 -28.23 19.24 17.06
N SER A 148 -28.80 20.08 17.94
CA SER A 148 -29.52 21.30 17.59
C SER A 148 -28.61 22.46 17.15
N SER A 149 -27.29 22.25 17.08
CA SER A 149 -26.35 23.24 16.54
C SER A 149 -26.58 23.49 15.05
N GLN A 150 -26.09 24.62 14.54
CA GLN A 150 -26.35 25.12 13.16
C GLN A 150 -26.10 24.07 12.05
N ASN A 151 -25.25 23.06 12.29
CA ASN A 151 -24.87 22.06 11.30
C ASN A 151 -25.58 20.70 11.43
N HIS A 152 -26.52 20.53 12.38
CA HIS A 152 -27.24 19.25 12.61
C HIS A 152 -26.30 18.04 12.68
N GLU A 153 -25.20 18.18 13.41
CA GLU A 153 -24.16 17.15 13.46
C GLU A 153 -24.69 15.91 14.19
N ALA A 154 -24.59 14.75 13.54
CA ALA A 154 -24.97 13.47 14.14
C ALA A 154 -23.91 13.06 15.15
N ILE A 155 -24.32 12.74 16.37
CA ILE A 155 -23.52 12.13 17.43
C ILE A 155 -24.05 10.70 17.60
N TYR A 156 -23.17 9.71 17.62
CA TYR A 156 -23.59 8.32 17.69
C TYR A 156 -22.59 7.45 18.46
N SER A 157 -23.09 6.38 19.04
CA SER A 157 -22.29 5.33 19.68
C SER A 157 -23.05 4.02 19.62
N GLY A 158 -22.34 2.89 19.73
CA GLY A 158 -22.98 1.59 19.64
C GLY A 158 -22.08 0.48 19.09
N GLY A 159 -22.69 -0.64 18.76
CA GLY A 159 -22.05 -1.80 18.16
C GLY A 159 -22.54 -2.06 16.75
N ILE A 160 -21.63 -2.46 15.87
CA ILE A 160 -21.91 -2.98 14.53
C ILE A 160 -21.17 -4.30 14.41
N SER A 161 -21.89 -5.37 14.07
CA SER A 161 -21.27 -6.64 13.72
C SER A 161 -21.66 -7.08 12.32
N THR A 162 -20.74 -7.81 11.68
CA THR A 162 -20.91 -8.32 10.33
C THR A 162 -20.79 -9.84 10.32
N SER A 163 -21.57 -10.50 9.47
CA SER A 163 -21.45 -11.93 9.22
C SER A 163 -21.52 -12.19 7.71
N ASN A 164 -20.48 -12.79 7.17
CA ASN A 164 -20.28 -13.08 5.76
C ASN A 164 -20.42 -11.85 4.85
N LEU A 165 -19.90 -10.69 5.29
CA LEU A 165 -19.99 -9.46 4.49
C LEU A 165 -18.96 -9.49 3.35
N ASP A 166 -19.43 -9.48 2.11
CA ASP A 166 -18.57 -9.46 0.91
C ASP A 166 -18.00 -8.05 0.67
N LEU A 167 -16.80 -7.81 1.17
CA LEU A 167 -16.07 -6.55 0.96
C LEU A 167 -15.56 -6.42 -0.48
N GLY A 168 -15.31 -7.54 -1.17
CA GLY A 168 -14.83 -7.53 -2.55
C GLY A 168 -15.83 -6.87 -3.50
N VAL A 169 -17.10 -7.29 -3.39
CA VAL A 169 -18.21 -6.68 -4.12
C VAL A 169 -18.50 -5.28 -3.60
N LEU A 170 -18.54 -5.08 -2.27
CA LEU A 170 -18.85 -3.78 -1.67
C LEU A 170 -17.84 -2.70 -2.08
N LEU A 171 -16.55 -3.00 -2.12
CA LEU A 171 -15.47 -2.06 -2.45
C LEU A 171 -15.11 -2.08 -3.94
N GLN A 172 -15.62 -3.04 -4.71
CA GLN A 172 -15.21 -3.31 -6.10
C GLN A 172 -13.72 -3.61 -6.23
N LYS A 173 -13.22 -4.46 -5.33
CA LYS A 173 -11.81 -4.81 -5.21
C LYS A 173 -11.68 -6.31 -5.02
N LYS A 174 -11.28 -7.01 -6.08
CA LYS A 174 -11.19 -8.49 -6.11
C LYS A 174 -10.24 -9.07 -5.07
N GLU A 175 -9.31 -8.26 -4.57
CA GLU A 175 -8.37 -8.65 -3.53
C GLU A 175 -9.01 -8.73 -2.13
N PHE A 176 -10.23 -8.22 -1.93
CA PHE A 176 -10.97 -8.37 -0.67
C PHE A 176 -12.04 -9.45 -0.84
N GLY A 177 -12.28 -10.22 0.22
CA GLY A 177 -13.36 -11.20 0.29
C GLY A 177 -14.29 -10.94 1.46
N ILE A 178 -14.59 -12.01 2.21
CA ILE A 178 -15.50 -11.98 3.34
C ILE A 178 -14.92 -11.25 4.56
N LEU A 179 -15.77 -10.50 5.24
CA LEU A 179 -15.52 -9.92 6.56
C LEU A 179 -16.52 -10.46 7.59
N ASN A 180 -15.98 -10.93 8.72
CA ASN A 180 -16.68 -11.18 9.97
C ASN A 180 -16.06 -10.32 11.07
N SER A 181 -16.82 -9.39 11.62
CA SER A 181 -16.30 -8.42 12.59
C SER A 181 -17.29 -8.01 13.65
N ASP A 182 -16.76 -7.53 14.77
CA ASP A 182 -17.47 -6.85 15.84
C ASP A 182 -16.78 -5.51 16.08
N ILE A 183 -17.46 -4.40 15.80
CA ILE A 183 -16.92 -3.03 15.91
C ILE A 183 -17.78 -2.24 16.87
N LYS A 184 -17.15 -1.67 17.89
CA LYS A 184 -17.76 -0.73 18.82
C LYS A 184 -17.34 0.68 18.47
N ILE A 185 -18.32 1.54 18.23
CA ILE A 185 -18.15 2.99 18.11
C ILE A 185 -18.33 3.57 19.51
N ILE A 186 -17.23 4.03 20.12
CA ILE A 186 -17.20 4.58 21.48
C ILE A 186 -17.83 5.96 21.49
N ASP A 187 -17.35 6.82 20.59
CA ASP A 187 -17.94 8.11 20.28
C ASP A 187 -17.79 8.38 18.78
N GLY A 188 -18.87 8.79 18.14
CA GLY A 188 -18.93 9.09 16.73
C GLY A 188 -19.60 10.44 16.54
N LYS A 189 -19.08 11.25 15.62
CA LYS A 189 -19.60 12.55 15.24
C LYS A 189 -19.49 12.74 13.73
N GLY A 190 -20.51 13.32 13.12
CA GLY A 190 -20.56 13.57 11.68
C GLY A 190 -20.79 12.30 10.84
N LEU A 191 -21.44 12.47 9.69
CA LEU A 191 -21.76 11.38 8.74
C LEU A 191 -21.05 11.55 7.38
N SER A 192 -20.25 12.61 7.22
CA SER A 192 -19.52 12.92 5.99
C SER A 192 -18.02 12.91 6.25
N ALA A 193 -17.20 12.61 5.25
CA ALA A 193 -15.75 12.58 5.39
C ALA A 193 -15.16 13.89 5.98
N ASN A 194 -15.79 15.04 5.72
CA ASN A 194 -15.32 16.35 6.16
C ASN A 194 -15.60 16.66 7.65
N ASN A 195 -16.58 15.97 8.26
CA ASN A 195 -16.95 16.17 9.67
C ASN A 195 -16.89 14.88 10.51
N LEU A 196 -16.49 13.76 9.91
CA LEU A 196 -16.34 12.49 10.59
C LEU A 196 -15.26 12.60 11.68
N SER A 197 -15.66 12.27 12.91
CA SER A 197 -14.79 12.04 14.04
C SER A 197 -15.28 10.80 14.77
N ALA A 198 -14.46 9.76 14.93
CA ALA A 198 -14.89 8.53 15.58
C ALA A 198 -13.75 7.83 16.35
N ASN A 199 -14.05 7.39 17.57
CA ASN A 199 -13.26 6.42 18.32
C ASN A 199 -13.87 5.02 18.17
N ILE A 200 -13.07 4.06 17.72
CA ILE A 200 -13.49 2.67 17.50
C ILE A 200 -12.61 1.66 18.24
N ASP A 201 -13.23 0.57 18.67
CA ASP A 201 -12.62 -0.65 19.18
C ASP A 201 -13.24 -1.83 18.43
N GLY A 202 -12.45 -2.60 17.72
CA GLY A 202 -12.93 -3.63 16.81
C GLY A 202 -12.16 -4.93 16.88
N LYS A 203 -12.87 -6.03 16.61
CA LYS A 203 -12.30 -7.35 16.39
C LYS A 203 -12.72 -7.83 15.01
N LEU A 204 -11.75 -8.24 14.19
CA LEU A 204 -12.00 -8.92 12.93
C LEU A 204 -11.76 -10.40 13.18
N ASN A 205 -12.86 -11.14 13.33
CA ASN A 205 -12.83 -12.57 13.57
C ASN A 205 -12.36 -13.31 12.31
N GLU A 206 -12.71 -12.77 11.15
CA GLU A 206 -12.22 -13.19 9.84
C GLU A 206 -12.17 -11.99 8.89
N PHE A 207 -11.07 -11.88 8.16
CA PHE A 207 -10.91 -10.89 7.10
C PHE A 207 -10.20 -11.56 5.93
N VAL A 208 -10.89 -11.76 4.82
CA VAL A 208 -10.30 -12.37 3.62
C VAL A 208 -9.63 -11.29 2.77
N TYR A 209 -8.33 -11.43 2.55
CA TYR A 209 -7.55 -10.55 1.68
C TYR A 209 -6.55 -11.37 0.86
N ARG A 210 -6.52 -11.14 -0.46
CA ARG A 210 -5.70 -11.88 -1.43
C ARG A 210 -5.78 -13.40 -1.23
N ASP A 211 -7.00 -13.92 -1.13
CA ASP A 211 -7.30 -15.35 -0.94
C ASP A 211 -6.72 -15.97 0.36
N TYR A 212 -6.27 -15.15 1.31
CA TYR A 212 -5.88 -15.58 2.66
C TYR A 212 -6.93 -15.16 3.69
N HIS A 213 -7.28 -16.06 4.60
CA HIS A 213 -8.24 -15.84 5.68
C HIS A 213 -7.52 -15.36 6.93
N TYR A 214 -7.45 -14.05 7.14
CA TYR A 214 -6.80 -13.47 8.31
C TYR A 214 -7.69 -13.59 9.55
N THR A 215 -7.10 -14.00 10.67
CA THR A 215 -7.81 -14.18 11.94
C THR A 215 -7.11 -13.50 13.11
N GLY A 216 -7.82 -13.38 14.24
CA GLY A 216 -7.24 -12.90 15.49
C GLY A 216 -6.78 -11.45 15.44
N ILE A 217 -7.45 -10.60 14.64
CA ILE A 217 -7.12 -9.18 14.50
C ILE A 217 -7.97 -8.36 15.49
N ALA A 218 -7.30 -7.59 16.34
CA ALA A 218 -7.90 -6.53 17.15
C ALA A 218 -7.39 -5.17 16.66
N VAL A 219 -8.30 -4.22 16.51
CA VAL A 219 -8.01 -2.86 16.05
C VAL A 219 -8.59 -1.83 17.00
N THR A 220 -7.82 -0.79 17.30
CA THR A 220 -8.36 0.42 17.91
C THR A 220 -8.00 1.60 17.03
N GLY A 221 -8.88 2.60 16.96
CA GLY A 221 -8.66 3.71 16.06
C GLY A 221 -9.41 4.96 16.45
N PHE A 222 -8.76 6.09 16.22
CA PHE A 222 -9.32 7.42 16.25
C PHE A 222 -9.21 8.05 14.86
N PHE A 223 -10.35 8.50 14.35
CA PHE A 223 -10.49 9.15 13.06
C PHE A 223 -11.01 10.55 13.33
N LYS A 224 -10.41 11.58 12.74
CA LYS A 224 -10.94 12.95 12.78
C LYS A 224 -10.49 13.73 11.56
N LYS A 225 -11.41 13.98 10.62
CA LYS A 225 -11.11 14.65 9.35
C LYS A 225 -9.95 13.95 8.62
N SER A 226 -8.84 14.65 8.44
CA SER A 226 -7.62 14.17 7.78
C SER A 226 -6.63 13.48 8.70
N MET A 227 -7.00 13.21 9.96
CA MET A 227 -6.16 12.55 10.95
C MET A 227 -6.70 11.16 11.27
N LEU A 228 -5.79 10.20 11.32
CA LEU A 228 -6.00 8.81 11.69
C LEU A 228 -4.93 8.44 12.72
N GLN A 229 -5.31 7.78 13.80
CA GLN A 229 -4.39 7.14 14.74
C GLN A 229 -4.97 5.80 15.14
N GLY A 230 -4.16 4.77 15.26
CA GLY A 230 -4.68 3.47 15.66
C GLY A 230 -3.62 2.48 16.06
N SER A 231 -4.09 1.33 16.52
CA SER A 231 -3.28 0.15 16.79
C SER A 231 -3.92 -1.09 16.18
N ILE A 232 -3.07 -2.03 15.76
CA ILE A 232 -3.46 -3.33 15.25
C ILE A 232 -2.65 -4.36 16.04
N LYS A 233 -3.37 -5.32 16.63
CA LYS A 233 -2.78 -6.53 17.19
C LYS A 233 -3.32 -7.72 16.42
N MET A 234 -2.45 -8.55 15.89
CA MET A 234 -2.84 -9.72 15.11
C MET A 234 -2.14 -10.95 15.67
N LYS A 235 -2.93 -11.99 15.94
CA LYS A 235 -2.44 -13.30 16.32
C LYS A 235 -3.08 -14.36 15.44
N ASP A 236 -2.39 -14.63 14.34
CA ASP A 236 -2.75 -15.52 13.25
C ASP A 236 -1.70 -16.65 13.13
N GLU A 237 -2.02 -17.73 12.43
CA GLU A 237 -1.06 -18.82 12.18
C GLU A 237 0.24 -18.30 11.55
N ASN A 238 0.14 -17.37 10.61
CA ASN A 238 1.27 -16.85 9.85
C ASN A 238 1.75 -15.47 10.31
N ALA A 239 1.12 -14.87 11.32
CA ALA A 239 1.49 -13.55 11.82
C ALA A 239 1.26 -13.35 13.34
N ASP A 240 2.24 -12.76 14.02
CA ASP A 240 2.12 -12.25 15.40
C ASP A 240 2.72 -10.83 15.40
N VAL A 241 1.83 -9.84 15.41
CA VAL A 241 2.11 -8.43 15.10
C VAL A 241 1.44 -7.54 16.14
N ASP A 242 2.19 -6.61 16.72
CA ASP A 242 1.67 -5.49 17.52
C ASP A 242 2.19 -4.18 16.91
N MET A 243 1.29 -3.39 16.34
CA MET A 243 1.63 -2.17 15.61
C MET A 243 0.76 -1.01 16.03
N THR A 244 1.36 0.17 16.08
CA THR A 244 0.67 1.45 16.20
C THR A 244 1.04 2.32 15.01
N GLY A 245 0.12 3.19 14.62
CA GLY A 245 0.39 4.13 13.54
C GLY A 245 -0.48 5.37 13.60
N SER A 246 -0.01 6.40 12.93
CA SER A 246 -0.76 7.62 12.68
C SER A 246 -0.54 8.12 11.26
N PHE A 247 -1.56 8.77 10.73
CA PHE A 247 -1.55 9.45 9.45
C PHE A 247 -2.23 10.81 9.64
N THR A 248 -1.60 11.88 9.19
CA THR A 248 -2.22 13.21 9.15
C THR A 248 -1.96 13.82 7.79
N ARG A 249 -3.03 14.26 7.12
CA ARG A 249 -2.93 15.07 5.91
C ARG A 249 -3.22 16.53 6.19
N PHE A 250 -2.27 17.39 5.87
CA PHE A 250 -2.44 18.85 5.84
C PHE A 250 -2.16 19.35 4.43
N GLU A 251 -3.17 19.92 3.78
CA GLU A 251 -3.15 20.22 2.35
C GLU A 251 -2.77 18.98 1.52
N ASP A 252 -1.65 19.03 0.79
CA ASP A 252 -1.11 17.94 -0.03
C ASP A 252 0.14 17.28 0.61
N ILE A 253 0.29 17.38 1.93
CA ILE A 253 1.39 16.80 2.70
C ILE A 253 0.84 15.71 3.62
N ASP A 254 1.42 14.52 3.53
CA ASP A 254 1.08 13.37 4.37
C ASP A 254 2.19 13.11 5.39
N ASP A 255 1.87 13.24 6.68
CA ASP A 255 2.73 12.81 7.79
C ASP A 255 2.29 11.42 8.27
N ILE A 256 3.21 10.45 8.26
CA ILE A 256 2.97 9.05 8.59
C ILE A 256 3.96 8.62 9.68
N SER A 257 3.44 8.05 10.78
CA SER A 257 4.24 7.41 11.81
C SER A 257 3.78 5.97 12.00
N ILE A 258 4.73 5.03 12.11
CA ILE A 258 4.47 3.62 12.38
C ILE A 258 5.49 3.13 13.40
N GLU A 259 5.03 2.41 14.42
CA GLU A 259 5.88 1.67 15.33
C GLU A 259 5.32 0.25 15.48
N GLY A 260 6.16 -0.75 15.27
CA GLY A 260 5.75 -2.16 15.26
C GLY A 260 6.74 -3.09 15.92
N ASP A 261 6.23 -4.03 16.70
CA ASP A 261 6.92 -5.21 17.21
C ASP A 261 6.33 -6.45 16.53
N ILE A 262 7.11 -7.06 15.64
CA ILE A 262 6.68 -8.17 14.79
C ILE A 262 7.43 -9.41 15.23
N LYS A 263 6.74 -10.33 15.90
CA LYS A 263 7.34 -11.59 16.35
C LYS A 263 7.40 -12.62 15.23
N LYS A 264 6.40 -12.60 14.35
CA LYS A 264 6.30 -13.49 13.19
C LYS A 264 5.50 -12.81 12.09
N LEU A 265 6.00 -12.88 10.86
CA LEU A 265 5.26 -12.46 9.68
C LEU A 265 5.74 -13.26 8.47
N ASN A 266 4.98 -14.26 8.04
CA ASN A 266 5.27 -15.03 6.83
C ASN A 266 4.56 -14.38 5.63
N LEU A 267 5.25 -13.46 4.96
CA LEU A 267 4.70 -12.66 3.85
C LEU A 267 4.26 -13.53 2.66
N HIS A 268 4.92 -14.67 2.44
CA HIS A 268 4.51 -15.61 1.40
C HIS A 268 3.21 -16.34 1.75
N ALA A 269 3.15 -16.95 2.93
CA ALA A 269 1.96 -17.68 3.37
C ALA A 269 0.72 -16.78 3.51
N LEU A 270 0.93 -15.48 3.78
CA LEU A 270 -0.13 -14.46 3.82
C LEU A 270 -0.53 -13.93 2.43
N ASN A 271 0.03 -14.46 1.34
CA ASN A 271 -0.15 -14.00 -0.04
C ASN A 271 0.21 -12.51 -0.27
N LEU A 272 1.16 -11.99 0.50
CA LEU A 272 1.66 -10.61 0.38
C LEU A 272 2.84 -10.52 -0.60
N LEU A 273 3.66 -11.58 -0.68
CA LEU A 273 4.79 -11.71 -1.61
C LEU A 273 4.82 -13.08 -2.28
N ASP A 274 5.30 -13.12 -3.52
CA ASP A 274 5.44 -14.38 -4.28
C ASP A 274 6.66 -15.19 -3.81
N ASP A 275 7.76 -14.52 -3.45
CA ASP A 275 8.96 -15.16 -2.89
C ASP A 275 8.71 -15.67 -1.47
N GLU A 276 9.32 -16.80 -1.10
CA GLU A 276 9.26 -17.40 0.25
C GLU A 276 9.92 -16.48 1.29
N THR A 277 9.18 -15.48 1.73
CA THR A 277 9.68 -14.38 2.55
C THR A 277 9.04 -14.39 3.93
N SER A 278 9.87 -14.36 4.97
CA SER A 278 9.41 -14.17 6.34
C SER A 278 10.22 -13.11 7.07
N TYR A 279 9.57 -12.40 7.99
CA TYR A 279 10.13 -11.30 8.76
C TYR A 279 9.77 -11.42 10.25
N SER A 280 10.71 -11.03 11.10
CA SER A 280 10.50 -10.70 12.51
C SER A 280 11.44 -9.56 12.90
N GLY A 281 11.08 -8.73 13.87
CA GLY A 281 11.89 -7.60 14.32
C GLY A 281 11.05 -6.38 14.69
N LYS A 282 11.73 -5.27 15.00
CA LYS A 282 11.08 -4.01 15.36
C LYS A 282 11.25 -2.99 14.25
N VAL A 283 10.17 -2.29 13.92
CA VAL A 283 10.13 -1.25 12.89
C VAL A 283 9.65 0.05 13.51
N LYS A 284 10.35 1.15 13.25
CA LYS A 284 9.92 2.49 13.60
C LYS A 284 10.13 3.43 12.43
N MET A 285 9.08 4.04 11.94
CA MET A 285 9.08 4.90 10.76
C MET A 285 8.39 6.22 11.09
N ASN A 286 9.00 7.34 10.70
CA ASN A 286 8.36 8.64 10.66
C ASN A 286 8.71 9.28 9.33
N VAL A 287 7.72 9.42 8.44
CA VAL A 287 7.94 9.94 7.10
C VAL A 287 6.92 11.03 6.78
N ARG A 288 7.38 12.01 6.03
CA ARG A 288 6.60 13.08 5.42
C ARG A 288 6.68 12.93 3.92
N LEU A 289 5.53 12.76 3.28
CA LEU A 289 5.38 12.72 1.84
C LEU A 289 4.86 14.08 1.36
N ALA A 290 5.69 14.81 0.62
CA ALA A 290 5.31 16.09 0.05
C ALA A 290 4.45 15.91 -1.22
N LYS A 291 3.80 16.99 -1.67
CA LYS A 291 2.93 17.03 -2.86
C LYS A 291 3.58 16.47 -4.13
N ASN A 292 4.88 16.72 -4.32
CA ASN A 292 5.66 16.21 -5.45
C ASN A 292 6.04 14.72 -5.31
N LYS A 293 5.53 14.03 -4.28
CA LYS A 293 5.84 12.66 -3.88
C LYS A 293 7.29 12.46 -3.43
N ASN A 294 7.99 13.53 -3.04
CA ASN A 294 9.25 13.40 -2.33
C ASN A 294 8.99 12.94 -0.90
N LEU A 295 9.77 11.96 -0.47
CA LEU A 295 9.71 11.39 0.87
C LEU A 295 10.87 11.94 1.69
N SER A 296 10.57 12.46 2.88
CA SER A 296 11.55 12.87 3.90
C SER A 296 11.23 12.21 5.24
N GLY A 297 12.21 12.04 6.11
CA GLY A 297 12.04 11.39 7.41
C GLY A 297 12.96 10.19 7.58
N ASN A 298 12.59 9.28 8.48
CA ASN A 298 13.45 8.18 8.91
C ASN A 298 12.69 6.86 9.04
N LEU A 299 13.41 5.76 8.79
CA LEU A 299 12.99 4.39 9.05
C LEU A 299 14.11 3.68 9.82
N ASN A 300 13.77 3.09 10.95
CA ASN A 300 14.67 2.27 11.76
C ASN A 300 14.10 0.86 11.87
N ILE A 301 14.94 -0.12 11.59
CA ILE A 301 14.64 -1.54 11.70
C ILE A 301 15.70 -2.12 12.64
N THR A 302 15.26 -2.79 13.71
CA THR A 302 16.18 -3.34 14.72
C THR A 302 15.86 -4.78 15.06
N ASN A 303 16.90 -5.53 15.44
CA ASN A 303 16.81 -6.93 15.88
C ASN A 303 15.94 -7.80 14.96
N SER A 304 16.19 -7.71 13.66
CA SER A 304 15.34 -8.30 12.64
C SER A 304 15.93 -9.58 12.08
N ASN A 305 15.09 -10.59 11.88
CA ASN A 305 15.41 -11.77 11.09
C ASN A 305 14.58 -11.74 9.81
N ILE A 306 15.28 -11.79 8.68
CA ILE A 306 14.70 -11.83 7.34
C ILE A 306 15.09 -13.17 6.72
N SER A 307 14.13 -13.89 6.17
CA SER A 307 14.37 -15.08 5.36
C SER A 307 13.78 -14.83 3.98
N ILE A 308 14.55 -15.04 2.92
CA ILE A 308 14.08 -14.93 1.52
C ILE A 308 14.53 -16.20 0.80
N ASN A 309 13.60 -17.02 0.32
CA ASN A 309 13.90 -18.25 -0.45
C ASN A 309 14.92 -19.17 0.28
N GLY A 310 14.78 -19.29 1.60
CA GLY A 310 15.66 -20.08 2.47
C GLY A 310 16.91 -19.35 2.99
N ASP A 311 17.33 -18.25 2.37
CA ASP A 311 18.48 -17.46 2.82
C ASP A 311 18.12 -16.60 4.02
N LYS A 312 18.77 -16.87 5.16
CA LYS A 312 18.53 -16.18 6.43
C LYS A 312 19.54 -15.07 6.68
N LEU A 313 19.03 -13.89 6.98
CA LEU A 313 19.78 -12.70 7.36
C LEU A 313 19.31 -12.19 8.72
N TYR A 314 20.27 -11.99 9.62
CA TYR A 314 20.05 -11.28 10.87
C TYR A 314 20.57 -9.85 10.72
N LEU A 315 19.75 -8.88 11.11
CA LEU A 315 20.02 -7.45 11.00
C LEU A 315 19.78 -6.79 12.36
N ARG A 316 20.84 -6.37 13.03
CA ARG A 316 20.75 -5.70 14.34
C ARG A 316 20.21 -4.28 14.20
N ASN A 317 20.71 -3.55 13.21
CA ASN A 317 20.27 -2.20 12.92
C ASN A 317 20.28 -1.92 11.42
N PHE A 318 19.20 -1.30 10.95
CA PHE A 318 19.12 -0.66 9.66
C PHE A 318 18.44 0.69 9.84
N THR A 319 19.08 1.74 9.37
CA THR A 319 18.58 3.11 9.42
C THR A 319 18.53 3.65 8.01
N PHE A 320 17.38 4.17 7.62
CA PHE A 320 17.20 4.98 6.42
C PHE A 320 16.82 6.39 6.84
N ASN A 321 17.52 7.38 6.31
CA ASN A 321 17.19 8.80 6.46
C ASN A 321 17.03 9.43 5.08
N SER A 322 16.03 10.28 4.94
CA SER A 322 15.83 11.09 3.74
C SER A 322 15.51 12.53 4.12
N THR A 323 16.15 13.49 3.48
CA THR A 323 15.84 14.91 3.62
C THR A 323 15.48 15.51 2.26
N ASP A 324 14.44 16.35 2.26
CA ASP A 324 14.04 17.13 1.10
C ASP A 324 14.30 18.61 1.40
N GLN A 325 15.46 19.11 0.97
CA GLN A 325 15.85 20.51 1.07
C GLN A 325 16.07 21.04 -0.33
N ALA A 326 15.54 22.22 -0.64
CA ALA A 326 15.55 22.78 -2.00
C ALA A 326 16.94 22.71 -2.67
N GLY A 327 17.13 21.71 -3.55
CA GLY A 327 18.36 21.50 -4.31
C GLY A 327 19.47 20.68 -3.63
N LYS A 328 19.25 20.16 -2.41
CA LYS A 328 20.19 19.35 -1.62
C LYS A 328 19.46 18.20 -0.92
N ASN A 329 18.75 17.39 -1.70
CA ASN A 329 18.12 16.19 -1.16
C ASN A 329 19.22 15.23 -0.76
N ARG A 330 19.04 14.54 0.37
CA ARG A 330 20.01 13.56 0.88
C ARG A 330 19.28 12.28 1.23
N ILE A 331 19.85 11.15 0.82
CA ILE A 331 19.46 9.82 1.27
C ILE A 331 20.64 9.20 1.98
N GLU A 332 20.37 8.55 3.11
CA GLU A 332 21.34 7.76 3.83
C GLU A 332 20.73 6.42 4.20
N LEU A 333 21.52 5.37 4.07
CA LEU A 333 21.20 4.01 4.47
C LEU A 333 22.39 3.51 5.27
N PHE A 334 22.15 3.03 6.48
CA PHE A 334 23.19 2.44 7.32
C PHE A 334 22.71 1.09 7.80
N SER A 335 23.55 0.06 7.67
CA SER A 335 23.22 -1.29 8.09
C SER A 335 24.44 -2.05 8.61
N ASP A 336 24.23 -3.27 9.08
CA ASP A 336 25.33 -4.16 9.46
C ASP A 336 26.23 -4.56 8.27
N PHE A 337 25.72 -4.53 7.04
CA PHE A 337 26.41 -5.05 5.86
C PHE A 337 26.80 -4.00 4.81
N ALA A 338 26.15 -2.84 4.80
CA ALA A 338 26.50 -1.74 3.91
C ALA A 338 26.01 -0.38 4.42
N ASP A 339 26.76 0.66 4.10
CA ASP A 339 26.37 2.07 4.28
C ASP A 339 26.32 2.74 2.91
N PHE A 340 25.30 3.55 2.66
CA PHE A 340 25.12 4.28 1.42
C PHE A 340 24.68 5.70 1.72
N GLN A 341 25.25 6.67 1.02
CA GLN A 341 24.89 8.07 1.11
C GLN A 341 24.80 8.65 -0.29
N PHE A 342 23.81 9.52 -0.53
CA PHE A 342 23.70 10.26 -1.77
C PHE A 342 23.13 11.64 -1.51
N GLU A 343 23.78 12.68 -2.03
CA GLU A 343 23.34 14.07 -1.94
C GLU A 343 23.23 14.69 -3.33
N GLY A 344 22.12 15.40 -3.59
CA GLY A 344 21.95 16.16 -4.82
C GLY A 344 20.50 16.52 -5.14
N LYS A 345 20.23 16.69 -6.43
CA LYS A 345 18.90 16.91 -6.99
C LYS A 345 18.39 15.58 -7.51
N PHE A 346 17.32 15.07 -6.91
CA PHE A 346 16.66 13.83 -7.33
C PHE A 346 15.24 13.75 -6.77
N GLN A 347 14.42 12.89 -7.40
CA GLN A 347 13.15 12.43 -6.85
C GLN A 347 13.32 10.97 -6.45
N LEU A 348 13.20 10.65 -5.16
CA LEU A 348 13.48 9.30 -4.62
C LEU A 348 12.75 8.20 -5.42
N ALA A 349 11.48 8.43 -5.76
CA ALA A 349 10.66 7.49 -6.52
C ALA A 349 11.17 7.19 -7.94
N LYS A 350 12.08 8.01 -8.49
CA LYS A 350 12.61 7.87 -9.84
C LYS A 350 14.07 7.43 -9.91
N VAL A 351 14.82 7.50 -8.81
CA VAL A 351 16.28 7.26 -8.77
C VAL A 351 16.70 5.97 -9.50
N ILE A 352 16.01 4.84 -9.25
CA ILE A 352 16.34 3.56 -9.89
C ILE A 352 16.14 3.62 -11.41
N GLY A 353 15.03 4.20 -11.86
CA GLY A 353 14.73 4.36 -13.29
C GLY A 353 15.71 5.33 -13.96
N ASP A 354 16.07 6.40 -13.27
CA ASP A 354 16.97 7.45 -13.74
C ASP A 354 18.40 6.93 -13.92
N LEU A 355 18.93 6.22 -12.92
CA LEU A 355 20.25 5.56 -12.99
C LEU A 355 20.32 4.56 -14.14
N LYS A 356 19.31 3.70 -14.28
CA LYS A 356 19.27 2.73 -15.39
C LYS A 356 19.21 3.42 -16.75
N SER A 357 18.36 4.44 -16.89
CA SER A 357 18.21 5.20 -18.13
C SER A 357 19.52 5.88 -18.52
N LEU A 358 20.24 6.44 -17.54
CA LEU A 358 21.56 7.02 -17.76
C LEU A 358 22.53 5.98 -18.34
N ILE A 359 22.65 4.83 -17.70
CA ILE A 359 23.56 3.75 -18.12
C ILE A 359 23.22 3.26 -19.53
N VAL A 360 21.95 2.95 -19.80
CA VAL A 360 21.50 2.43 -21.10
C VAL A 360 21.58 3.48 -22.20
N SER A 361 21.28 4.75 -21.91
CA SER A 361 21.31 5.83 -22.91
C SER A 361 22.69 6.07 -23.52
N LYS A 362 23.75 5.80 -22.74
CA LYS A 362 25.14 5.97 -23.17
C LYS A 362 25.77 4.65 -23.61
N TYR A 363 25.33 3.53 -23.03
CA TYR A 363 25.86 2.19 -23.31
C TYR A 363 24.75 1.17 -23.54
N PRO A 364 24.14 1.15 -24.74
CA PRO A 364 23.05 0.22 -25.07
C PRO A 364 23.42 -1.26 -24.90
N ILE A 365 24.72 -1.59 -24.95
CA ILE A 365 25.25 -2.94 -24.63
C ILE A 365 24.82 -3.44 -23.24
N LEU A 366 24.56 -2.55 -22.29
CA LEU A 366 24.16 -2.90 -20.93
C LEU A 366 22.63 -3.11 -20.79
N ASP A 367 21.84 -2.82 -21.82
CA ASP A 367 20.38 -2.99 -21.79
C ASP A 367 19.96 -4.45 -21.59
N SER A 368 20.65 -5.38 -22.27
CA SER A 368 20.41 -6.82 -22.16
C SER A 368 20.69 -7.37 -20.76
N LEU A 369 21.56 -6.72 -19.99
CA LEU A 369 21.91 -7.08 -18.60
C LEU A 369 20.95 -6.46 -17.58
N LEU A 370 20.32 -5.34 -17.92
CA LEU A 370 19.49 -4.54 -17.00
C LEU A 370 17.98 -4.84 -17.12
N HIS A 371 17.58 -5.65 -18.13
CA HIS A 371 16.23 -6.18 -18.37
C HIS A 371 15.10 -5.18 -18.10
N MET A 372 14.81 -4.25 -19.03
CA MET A 372 13.64 -3.37 -18.92
C MET A 372 12.81 -3.22 -20.20
N LYS A 373 11.49 -3.27 -20.02
CA LYS A 373 10.47 -2.76 -20.94
C LYS A 373 10.05 -1.36 -20.45
N GLY A 374 10.33 -0.30 -21.21
CA GLY A 374 9.73 1.02 -20.95
C GLY A 374 10.57 2.22 -21.42
N LYS A 375 9.92 3.24 -21.98
CA LYS A 375 10.53 4.54 -22.31
C LYS A 375 10.58 5.40 -21.04
N SER A 376 11.77 5.75 -20.57
CA SER A 376 11.94 6.75 -19.51
C SER A 376 11.99 8.15 -20.10
N GLN A 377 11.30 9.10 -19.47
CA GLN A 377 11.39 10.53 -19.78
C GLN A 377 12.60 11.10 -19.00
N TYR A 378 13.42 11.91 -19.67
CA TYR A 378 14.75 12.32 -19.18
C TYR A 378 14.78 12.84 -17.73
N PRO A 379 15.82 12.51 -16.93
CA PRO A 379 15.79 12.64 -15.48
C PRO A 379 16.33 13.95 -14.92
N SER A 380 15.96 14.26 -13.67
CA SER A 380 16.56 15.30 -12.85
C SER A 380 17.40 14.67 -11.73
N LEU A 381 18.28 13.72 -12.07
CA LEU A 381 19.21 13.05 -11.15
C LEU A 381 20.61 13.66 -11.31
N VAL A 382 21.02 14.50 -10.36
CA VAL A 382 22.33 15.15 -10.33
C VAL A 382 22.85 15.13 -8.91
N GLY A 383 24.01 14.55 -8.65
CA GLY A 383 24.55 14.47 -7.30
C GLY A 383 25.78 13.59 -7.19
N SER A 384 26.22 13.40 -5.96
CA SER A 384 27.34 12.52 -5.60
C SER A 384 27.03 11.76 -4.33
N GLY A 385 27.69 10.62 -4.15
CA GLY A 385 27.46 9.75 -3.02
C GLY A 385 28.59 8.78 -2.79
N SER A 386 28.44 7.99 -1.74
CA SER A 386 29.36 6.92 -1.38
C SER A 386 28.60 5.64 -1.02
N LEU A 387 29.24 4.51 -1.26
CA LEU A 387 28.78 3.18 -0.87
C LEU A 387 29.94 2.45 -0.20
N TYR A 388 29.75 2.07 1.05
CA TYR A 388 30.69 1.28 1.81
C TYR A 388 30.09 -0.10 2.11
N ILE A 389 30.63 -1.14 1.49
CA ILE A 389 30.21 -2.53 1.71
C ILE A 389 31.06 -3.11 2.84
N LYS A 390 30.41 -3.49 3.95
CA LYS A 390 31.03 -4.13 5.12
C LYS A 390 31.08 -5.65 4.93
N ASP A 391 29.98 -6.23 4.47
CA ASP A 391 29.82 -7.68 4.25
C ASP A 391 28.95 -7.94 3.02
N SER A 392 29.62 -8.22 1.90
CA SER A 392 28.95 -8.57 0.64
C SER A 392 28.17 -9.88 0.69
N ARG A 393 28.55 -10.84 1.55
CA ARG A 393 27.87 -12.14 1.63
C ARG A 393 26.50 -11.98 2.27
N SER A 394 26.40 -11.17 3.32
CA SER A 394 25.12 -10.79 3.90
C SER A 394 24.25 -10.01 2.91
N LEU A 395 24.82 -9.05 2.19
CA LEU A 395 24.11 -8.32 1.14
C LEU A 395 23.62 -9.25 0.00
N SER A 396 24.41 -10.26 -0.35
CA SER A 396 24.08 -11.24 -1.40
C SER A 396 22.83 -12.07 -1.08
N LYS A 397 22.49 -12.26 0.20
CA LYS A 397 21.26 -12.94 0.62
C LYS A 397 19.99 -12.17 0.25
N ILE A 398 20.10 -10.85 0.02
CA ILE A 398 18.97 -10.00 -0.38
C ILE A 398 18.96 -9.81 -1.89
N ILE A 399 20.10 -9.39 -2.47
CA ILE A 399 20.17 -8.93 -3.86
C ILE A 399 20.94 -9.86 -4.81
N LYS A 400 21.31 -11.07 -4.36
CA LYS A 400 22.02 -12.09 -5.15
C LYS A 400 23.26 -11.55 -5.86
N LEU A 401 24.08 -10.78 -5.14
CA LEU A 401 25.31 -10.20 -5.68
C LEU A 401 26.25 -11.33 -6.17
N PRO A 402 26.76 -11.27 -7.42
CA PRO A 402 27.60 -12.34 -7.96
C PRO A 402 29.07 -12.26 -7.51
N PHE A 403 29.41 -11.25 -6.69
CA PHE A 403 30.75 -10.92 -6.25
C PHE A 403 30.82 -10.94 -4.73
N GLU A 404 31.95 -11.38 -4.18
CA GLU A 404 32.29 -11.22 -2.77
C GLU A 404 33.32 -10.09 -2.66
N MET A 405 33.01 -9.07 -1.87
CA MET A 405 33.85 -7.92 -1.57
C MET A 405 33.50 -7.38 -0.17
N ASP A 406 34.46 -7.36 0.73
CA ASP A 406 34.25 -6.87 2.10
C ASP A 406 35.13 -5.63 2.32
N PHE A 407 34.67 -4.70 3.17
CA PHE A 407 35.33 -3.41 3.45
C PHE A 407 35.67 -2.59 2.19
N SER A 408 34.75 -2.58 1.23
CA SER A 408 34.94 -1.97 -0.10
C SER A 408 34.22 -0.64 -0.17
N ASP A 409 34.95 0.41 -0.55
CA ASP A 409 34.42 1.77 -0.62
C ASP A 409 34.31 2.21 -2.09
N PHE A 410 33.21 2.87 -2.42
CA PHE A 410 32.90 3.40 -3.73
C PHE A 410 32.36 4.82 -3.62
N ASP A 411 33.10 5.78 -4.16
CA ASP A 411 32.61 7.13 -4.40
C ASP A 411 32.05 7.22 -5.81
N PHE A 412 30.90 7.87 -5.97
CA PHE A 412 30.28 8.03 -7.28
C PHE A 412 29.65 9.41 -7.46
N SER A 413 29.60 9.86 -8.73
CA SER A 413 28.89 11.06 -9.13
C SER A 413 28.02 10.75 -10.35
N VAL A 414 26.89 11.43 -10.44
CA VAL A 414 25.94 11.28 -11.55
C VAL A 414 25.40 12.64 -11.95
N ASN A 415 25.35 12.88 -13.26
CA ASN A 415 24.70 14.03 -13.85
C ASN A 415 23.91 13.59 -15.09
N SER A 416 22.61 13.35 -14.90
CA SER A 416 21.72 12.94 -15.99
C SER A 416 21.52 13.99 -17.08
N ASN A 417 21.77 15.28 -16.82
CA ASN A 417 21.68 16.34 -17.83
C ASN A 417 22.80 16.24 -18.87
N THR A 418 24.02 15.95 -18.40
CA THR A 418 25.20 15.77 -19.26
C THR A 418 25.43 14.31 -19.64
N ARG A 419 24.65 13.39 -19.06
CA ARG A 419 24.83 11.94 -19.15
C ARG A 419 26.19 11.49 -18.63
N ASP A 420 26.64 12.13 -17.56
CA ASP A 420 27.91 11.84 -16.92
C ASP A 420 27.72 10.97 -15.68
N PHE A 421 28.63 10.03 -15.50
CA PHE A 421 28.73 9.13 -14.38
C PHE A 421 30.21 8.86 -14.11
N GLU A 422 30.60 8.96 -12.85
CA GLU A 422 31.91 8.60 -12.37
C GLU A 422 31.77 7.66 -11.17
N LEU A 423 32.65 6.67 -11.09
CA LEU A 423 32.73 5.72 -9.99
C LEU A 423 34.20 5.47 -9.69
N HIS A 424 34.59 5.62 -8.44
CA HIS A 424 35.93 5.37 -7.96
C HIS A 424 35.82 4.43 -6.78
N SER A 425 36.57 3.34 -6.79
CA SER A 425 36.70 2.48 -5.63
C SER A 425 38.02 2.69 -4.92
N ASN A 426 38.04 2.39 -3.62
CA ASN A 426 39.29 2.11 -2.91
C ASN A 426 39.92 0.79 -3.43
N ARG A 427 41.05 0.40 -2.82
CA ARG A 427 41.65 -0.92 -3.05
C ARG A 427 41.08 -1.93 -2.06
N PHE A 428 40.45 -2.98 -2.55
CA PHE A 428 39.82 -4.04 -1.75
C PHE A 428 40.03 -5.41 -2.38
N ASP A 429 39.78 -6.48 -1.64
CA ASP A 429 39.86 -7.84 -2.21
C ASP A 429 38.51 -8.21 -2.83
N LEU A 430 38.55 -8.64 -4.09
CA LEU A 430 37.37 -9.01 -4.87
C LEU A 430 37.44 -10.49 -5.23
N LYS A 431 36.35 -11.24 -5.02
CA LYS A 431 36.21 -12.61 -5.49
C LYS A 431 35.01 -12.76 -6.41
N TYR A 432 35.24 -13.43 -7.52
CA TYR A 432 34.23 -13.80 -8.50
C TYR A 432 34.46 -15.25 -8.93
N LYS A 433 33.57 -16.16 -8.52
CA LYS A 433 33.71 -17.60 -8.76
C LYS A 433 35.11 -18.10 -8.29
N SER A 434 35.92 -18.65 -9.20
CA SER A 434 37.26 -19.15 -8.92
C SER A 434 38.36 -18.09 -9.01
N LEU A 435 38.03 -16.87 -9.43
CA LEU A 435 38.95 -15.74 -9.50
C LEU A 435 38.93 -14.97 -8.18
N LYS A 436 40.13 -14.65 -7.67
CA LYS A 436 40.30 -13.65 -6.61
C LYS A 436 41.28 -12.58 -7.09
N PHE A 437 40.96 -11.33 -6.81
CA PHE A 437 41.74 -10.17 -7.16
C PHE A 437 42.17 -9.50 -5.86
N ASP A 438 43.46 -9.50 -5.59
CA ASP A 438 44.00 -8.88 -4.38
C ASP A 438 44.18 -7.39 -4.65
N LYS A 439 43.75 -6.54 -3.70
CA LYS A 439 43.79 -5.07 -3.82
C LYS A 439 43.23 -4.58 -5.16
N PHE A 440 42.12 -5.16 -5.58
CA PHE A 440 41.31 -4.72 -6.70
C PHE A 440 40.90 -3.25 -6.52
N SER A 441 40.97 -2.46 -7.59
CA SER A 441 40.31 -1.16 -7.65
C SER A 441 39.74 -0.90 -9.03
N LEU A 442 38.68 -0.11 -9.07
CA LEU A 442 37.88 0.21 -10.23
C LEU A 442 37.69 1.72 -10.32
N VAL A 443 37.99 2.27 -11.49
CA VAL A 443 37.66 3.65 -11.85
C VAL A 443 36.87 3.63 -13.13
N ILE A 444 35.67 4.19 -13.12
CA ILE A 444 34.81 4.36 -14.29
C ILE A 444 34.56 5.85 -14.46
N GLY A 445 34.72 6.35 -15.68
CA GLY A 445 34.30 7.70 -16.05
C GLY A 445 33.53 7.66 -17.36
N SER A 446 32.51 8.51 -17.50
CA SER A 446 31.71 8.53 -18.72
C SER A 446 31.83 9.81 -19.55
N GLN A 447 32.53 10.87 -19.10
CA GLN A 447 32.47 12.23 -19.69
C GLN A 447 32.40 12.27 -21.24
N LYS A 448 33.38 11.69 -21.93
CA LYS A 448 33.37 11.54 -23.40
C LYS A 448 32.90 10.15 -23.85
N ASN A 449 33.47 9.11 -23.24
CA ASN A 449 33.22 7.68 -23.50
C ASN A 449 33.26 6.91 -22.19
N LEU A 450 32.92 5.62 -22.17
CA LEU A 450 33.11 4.81 -20.96
C LEU A 450 34.58 4.47 -20.84
N SER A 451 35.32 5.24 -20.07
CA SER A 451 36.63 4.81 -19.62
C SER A 451 36.44 3.92 -18.40
N THR A 452 37.16 2.81 -18.38
CA THR A 452 37.23 1.92 -17.22
C THR A 452 38.67 1.55 -16.99
N VAL A 453 39.15 1.75 -15.78
CA VAL A 453 40.48 1.31 -15.34
C VAL A 453 40.26 0.36 -14.18
N ILE A 454 40.64 -0.89 -14.38
CA ILE A 454 40.64 -1.92 -13.35
C ILE A 454 42.10 -2.25 -13.04
N THR A 455 42.46 -2.27 -11.77
CA THR A 455 43.79 -2.70 -11.32
C THR A 455 43.69 -3.71 -10.21
N SER A 456 44.63 -4.64 -10.15
CA SER A 456 44.77 -5.59 -9.04
C SER A 456 46.25 -5.94 -8.89
N ASP A 457 46.74 -6.08 -7.65
CA ASP A 457 48.14 -6.44 -7.44
C ASP A 457 48.39 -7.92 -7.81
N TYR A 458 47.39 -8.80 -7.63
CA TYR A 458 47.50 -10.23 -7.90
C TYR A 458 46.16 -10.83 -8.32
N ILE A 459 46.21 -11.79 -9.25
CA ILE A 459 45.03 -12.57 -9.63
C ILE A 459 45.28 -14.02 -9.24
N ASN A 460 44.45 -14.54 -8.34
CA ASN A 460 44.45 -15.95 -7.99
C ASN A 460 43.39 -16.68 -8.82
N PHE A 461 43.80 -17.76 -9.49
CA PHE A 461 42.89 -18.66 -10.20
C PHE A 461 43.12 -20.08 -9.70
N ASN A 462 42.08 -20.73 -9.18
CA ASN A 462 42.13 -22.08 -8.61
C ASN A 462 43.24 -22.26 -7.55
N GLY A 463 43.47 -21.25 -6.69
CA GLY A 463 44.47 -21.29 -5.63
C GLY A 463 45.91 -21.02 -6.07
N ILE A 464 46.16 -20.91 -7.38
CA ILE A 464 47.46 -20.53 -7.91
C ILE A 464 47.50 -19.00 -8.04
N ARG A 465 48.42 -18.38 -7.30
CA ARG A 465 48.71 -16.95 -7.42
C ARG A 465 49.43 -16.69 -8.73
N ARG A 466 48.74 -16.06 -9.68
CA ARG A 466 49.29 -15.75 -11.00
C ARG A 466 49.45 -14.24 -11.13
N THR A 467 50.62 -13.87 -11.62
CA THR A 467 51.00 -12.52 -12.07
C THR A 467 51.25 -11.47 -10.99
N GLY A 468 52.17 -10.55 -11.27
CA GLY A 468 52.32 -9.28 -10.55
C GLY A 468 51.56 -8.19 -11.29
N ASN A 469 50.83 -7.36 -10.54
CA ASN A 469 50.19 -6.12 -10.96
C ASN A 469 49.48 -6.17 -12.33
N PHE A 470 48.22 -6.60 -12.30
CA PHE A 470 47.31 -6.56 -13.42
C PHE A 470 46.68 -5.16 -13.57
N LYS A 471 46.64 -4.65 -14.80
CA LYS A 471 45.89 -3.45 -15.16
C LYS A 471 45.10 -3.69 -16.44
N CYS A 472 43.78 -3.54 -16.37
CA CYS A 472 42.90 -3.53 -17.52
C CYS A 472 42.42 -2.10 -17.77
N VAL A 473 42.64 -1.59 -18.98
CA VAL A 473 42.14 -0.30 -19.42
C VAL A 473 41.15 -0.54 -20.55
N GLY A 474 39.88 -0.24 -20.30
CA GLY A 474 38.81 -0.29 -21.27
C GLY A 474 38.40 1.12 -21.68
N ASN A 475 38.07 1.29 -22.96
CA ASN A 475 37.40 2.47 -23.47
C ASN A 475 36.30 2.02 -24.44
N LEU A 476 35.04 2.28 -24.07
CA LEU A 476 33.87 1.85 -24.85
C LEU A 476 33.17 3.05 -25.47
N PHE A 477 32.92 2.96 -26.78
CA PHE A 477 32.23 3.92 -27.63
C PHE A 477 31.02 3.23 -28.28
N ASP A 478 29.81 3.57 -27.85
CA ASP A 478 28.56 2.97 -28.32
C ASP A 478 28.54 1.43 -28.21
N SER A 479 28.69 0.73 -29.33
CA SER A 479 28.68 -0.74 -29.44
C SER A 479 30.07 -1.34 -29.72
N THR A 480 31.10 -0.49 -29.78
CA THR A 480 32.48 -0.87 -30.07
C THR A 480 33.39 -0.40 -28.95
N GLY A 481 34.40 -1.17 -28.59
CA GLY A 481 35.31 -0.82 -27.50
C GLY A 481 36.73 -1.27 -27.80
N LYS A 482 37.68 -0.60 -27.16
CA LYS A 482 39.06 -1.07 -27.07
C LYS A 482 39.34 -1.45 -25.64
N ILE A 483 39.88 -2.64 -25.42
CA ILE A 483 40.38 -3.07 -24.12
C ILE A 483 41.84 -3.45 -24.26
N SER A 484 42.66 -2.93 -23.35
CA SER A 484 44.06 -3.29 -23.19
C SER A 484 44.25 -3.96 -21.84
N PHE A 485 44.72 -5.21 -21.84
CA PHE A 485 45.14 -5.93 -20.65
C PHE A 485 46.65 -5.83 -20.53
N LEU A 486 47.12 -5.15 -19.50
CA LEU A 486 48.52 -4.94 -19.19
C LEU A 486 48.90 -5.77 -17.97
N LEU A 487 50.00 -6.51 -18.10
CA LEU A 487 50.64 -7.21 -17.01
C LEU A 487 52.00 -6.59 -16.76
N PHE A 488 52.32 -6.31 -15.49
CA PHE A 488 53.61 -5.75 -15.12
C PHE A 488 54.44 -6.77 -14.33
N ASP A 489 55.72 -6.48 -14.17
CA ASP A 489 56.53 -7.14 -13.15
C ASP A 489 56.08 -6.71 -11.75
N THR A 490 56.58 -7.42 -10.73
CA THR A 490 56.21 -7.16 -9.33
C THR A 490 56.54 -5.74 -8.85
N LEU A 491 57.50 -5.07 -9.51
CA LEU A 491 57.93 -3.70 -9.19
C LEU A 491 57.20 -2.62 -10.00
N ASN A 492 56.27 -2.96 -10.89
CA ASN A 492 55.59 -2.02 -11.80
C ASN A 492 56.53 -1.23 -12.73
N THR A 493 57.71 -1.77 -13.04
CA THR A 493 58.72 -1.10 -13.88
C THR A 493 58.71 -1.59 -15.33
N LYS A 494 58.26 -2.82 -15.58
CA LYS A 494 58.30 -3.46 -16.90
C LYS A 494 56.96 -4.10 -17.25
N VAL A 495 56.42 -3.79 -18.43
CA VAL A 495 55.26 -4.52 -18.99
C VAL A 495 55.72 -5.90 -19.44
N LEU A 496 55.20 -6.95 -18.80
CA LEU A 496 55.44 -8.36 -19.14
C LEU A 496 54.53 -8.84 -20.27
N ALA A 497 53.29 -8.35 -20.33
CA ALA A 497 52.34 -8.67 -21.38
C ALA A 497 51.42 -7.49 -21.66
N ASN A 498 51.05 -7.29 -22.92
CA ASN A 498 50.08 -6.30 -23.34
C ASN A 498 49.15 -6.91 -24.39
N ILE A 499 47.90 -7.18 -24.02
CA ILE A 499 46.88 -7.74 -24.91
C ILE A 499 45.90 -6.65 -25.27
N ASN A 500 45.96 -6.18 -26.51
CA ASN A 500 45.01 -5.21 -27.06
C ASN A 500 43.91 -5.95 -27.79
N SER A 501 42.66 -5.60 -27.49
CA SER A 501 41.49 -6.23 -28.09
C SER A 501 40.46 -5.18 -28.50
N ASN A 502 39.77 -5.42 -29.61
CA ASN A 502 38.53 -4.74 -29.93
C ASN A 502 37.36 -5.56 -29.39
N ILE A 503 36.38 -4.89 -28.80
CA ILE A 503 35.08 -5.46 -28.46
C ILE A 503 34.08 -4.93 -29.47
N ASN A 504 33.33 -5.83 -30.10
CA ASN A 504 32.15 -5.48 -30.88
C ASN A 504 30.95 -6.20 -30.28
N TYR A 505 29.89 -5.45 -30.00
CA TYR A 505 28.63 -5.99 -29.52
C TYR A 505 27.50 -5.67 -30.48
N SER A 506 26.79 -6.71 -30.92
CA SER A 506 25.46 -6.59 -31.53
C SER A 506 24.47 -7.28 -30.60
N GLN A 507 23.18 -6.96 -30.69
CA GLN A 507 22.13 -7.36 -29.72
C GLN A 507 22.24 -8.83 -29.24
N ASP A 508 22.72 -9.75 -30.08
CA ASP A 508 22.89 -11.17 -29.76
C ASP A 508 24.33 -11.73 -29.84
N ARG A 509 25.36 -10.90 -30.11
CA ARG A 509 26.75 -11.37 -30.28
C ARG A 509 27.76 -10.45 -29.61
N PHE A 510 28.55 -11.02 -28.70
CA PHE A 510 29.78 -10.42 -28.16
C PHE A 510 30.99 -10.99 -28.91
N ALA A 511 31.75 -10.11 -29.58
CA ALA A 511 32.98 -10.48 -30.26
C ALA A 511 34.16 -9.74 -29.61
N LEU A 512 35.17 -10.50 -29.16
CA LEU A 512 36.46 -9.99 -28.71
C LEU A 512 37.51 -10.34 -29.76
N GLN A 513 38.01 -9.34 -30.46
CA GLN A 513 39.08 -9.50 -31.44
C GLN A 513 40.41 -9.07 -30.83
N VAL A 514 41.29 -10.03 -30.54
CA VAL A 514 42.67 -9.76 -30.11
C VAL A 514 43.48 -9.23 -31.29
N LEU A 515 44.17 -8.10 -31.10
CA LEU A 515 44.89 -7.37 -32.14
C LEU A 515 46.39 -7.66 -32.18
N ASN A 516 46.91 -8.33 -31.16
CA ASN A 516 48.33 -8.70 -31.09
C ASN A 516 48.66 -9.75 -32.16
N LYS A 517 49.65 -9.44 -33.01
CA LYS A 517 50.10 -10.34 -34.09
C LYS A 517 50.90 -11.54 -33.58
N ASP A 518 51.55 -11.41 -32.42
CA ASP A 518 52.51 -12.40 -31.89
C ASP A 518 52.06 -13.05 -30.57
N LEU A 519 50.75 -13.23 -30.38
CA LEU A 519 50.24 -13.90 -29.17
C LEU A 519 50.27 -15.42 -29.35
N PHE A 520 51.18 -16.10 -28.64
CA PHE A 520 51.25 -17.56 -28.62
C PHE A 520 50.44 -18.11 -27.44
N LEU A 521 49.36 -18.86 -27.74
CA LEU A 521 48.62 -19.60 -26.71
C LEU A 521 49.39 -20.88 -26.39
N ILE A 522 50.16 -20.88 -25.30
CA ILE A 522 50.82 -22.10 -24.82
C ILE A 522 49.85 -22.84 -23.91
N ILE A 523 49.18 -23.86 -24.46
CA ILE A 523 48.39 -24.80 -23.64
C ILE A 523 49.38 -25.74 -22.96
N LEU A 524 49.69 -25.47 -21.71
CA LEU A 524 50.40 -26.42 -20.86
C LEU A 524 49.40 -27.51 -20.45
N VAL A 525 49.44 -28.64 -21.15
CA VAL A 525 48.75 -29.87 -20.74
C VAL A 525 49.56 -30.44 -19.58
N GLY A 526 49.04 -30.30 -18.37
CA GLY A 526 49.60 -30.85 -17.13
C GLY A 526 48.55 -31.63 -16.39
#